data_AF-A0A3B8VTS5-F1
#
_entry.id   AF-A0A3B8VTS5-F1
#
_cell.length_a   1.000
_cell.length_b   1.000
_cell.length_c   1.000
_cell.angle_alpha   90.00
_cell.angle_beta   90.00
_cell.angle_gamma   90.00
#
_symmetry.space_group_name_H-M   'P 1'
#
loop_
_entity.id
_entity.type
_entity.pdbx_description
1 polymer ?
#
loop_
_entity_poly.entity_id
_entity_poly.type
_entity_poly.pdbx_seq_one_letter_code
_entity_poly.pdbx_strand_id
1 'polypeptide(L)'
;MGLLFFVLTYADPGWQLIVTIIALGTFLYSLHTIFIAAAMDVAGDEVQSTVVSLIYGASFIGTLSPVIAGRIADNYGTENTFLYGGAMILLATLILALTRLPKTANQMAEERVG
;
A
#
# COMPACT_ATOMS: atom_id res chain seq x y z
N MET A 1 5.93 2.81 -5.04
CA MET A 1 4.58 2.85 -5.66
C MET A 1 4.07 4.24 -5.99
N GLY A 2 4.17 5.23 -5.09
CA GLY A 2 3.63 6.59 -5.37
C GLY A 2 4.14 7.23 -6.66
N LEU A 3 5.43 7.08 -6.98
CA LEU A 3 6.01 7.54 -8.25
C LEU A 3 5.39 6.88 -9.49
N LEU A 4 5.05 5.58 -9.43
CA LEU A 4 4.45 4.87 -10.56
C LEU A 4 3.03 5.35 -10.84
N PHE A 5 2.26 5.68 -9.80
CA PHE A 5 0.93 6.31 -9.95
C PHE A 5 1.03 7.72 -10.55
N PHE A 6 2.06 8.48 -10.19
CA PHE A 6 2.31 9.80 -10.78
C PHE A 6 2.67 9.70 -12.27
N VAL A 7 3.45 8.68 -12.66
CA VAL A 7 3.73 8.37 -14.07
C VAL A 7 2.46 7.91 -14.81
N LEU A 8 1.54 7.25 -14.11
CA LEU A 8 0.25 6.80 -14.65
C LEU A 8 -0.71 7.96 -14.96
N THR A 9 -0.64 9.06 -14.22
CA THR A 9 -1.37 10.31 -14.53
C THR A 9 -0.98 10.84 -15.91
N TYR A 10 0.31 10.86 -16.24
CA TYR A 10 0.80 11.31 -17.55
C TYR A 10 0.91 10.21 -18.60
N ALA A 11 0.41 9.00 -18.33
CA ALA A 11 0.52 7.88 -19.26
C ALA A 11 -0.60 7.94 -20.29
N ASP A 12 -0.26 8.32 -21.51
CA ASP A 12 -1.16 8.24 -22.65
C ASP A 12 -1.61 6.78 -22.91
N PRO A 13 -2.83 6.57 -23.45
CA PRO A 13 -3.31 5.24 -23.80
C PRO A 13 -2.35 4.55 -24.80
N GLY A 14 -1.77 3.41 -24.39
CA GLY A 14 -0.85 2.66 -25.24
C GLY A 14 0.16 1.80 -24.47
N TRP A 15 1.34 1.62 -25.05
CA TRP A 15 2.39 0.77 -24.47
C TRP A 15 2.88 1.26 -23.09
N GLN A 16 2.92 2.59 -22.89
CA GLN A 16 3.31 3.20 -21.62
C GLN A 16 2.38 2.81 -20.47
N LEU A 17 1.07 2.76 -20.71
CA LEU A 17 0.08 2.31 -19.74
C LEU A 17 0.31 0.84 -19.34
N ILE A 18 0.54 -0.03 -20.33
CA ILE A 18 0.76 -1.48 -20.10
C ILE A 18 1.99 -1.70 -19.23
N VAL A 19 3.12 -1.09 -19.57
CA VAL A 19 4.36 -1.22 -18.81
C VAL A 19 4.18 -0.69 -17.39
N THR A 20 3.48 0.44 -17.23
CA THR A 20 3.21 1.02 -15.91
C THR A 20 2.33 0.11 -15.06
N ILE A 21 1.28 -0.50 -15.64
CA ILE A 21 0.41 -1.45 -14.93
C ILE A 21 1.16 -2.72 -14.53
N ILE A 22 2.03 -3.27 -15.40
CA ILE A 22 2.85 -4.44 -15.06
C ILE A 22 3.76 -4.11 -13.88
N ALA A 23 4.47 -2.98 -13.95
CA ALA A 23 5.30 -2.52 -12.84
C ALA A 23 4.45 -2.35 -11.56
N LEU A 24 3.26 -1.74 -11.67
CA LEU A 24 2.33 -1.62 -10.55
C LEU A 24 1.92 -2.99 -9.98
N GLY A 25 1.66 -3.98 -10.82
CA GLY A 25 1.31 -5.33 -10.36
C GLY A 25 2.42 -5.96 -9.53
N THR A 26 3.67 -5.84 -9.99
CA THR A 26 4.83 -6.46 -9.34
C THR A 26 5.03 -5.95 -7.91
N PHE A 27 5.03 -4.63 -7.68
CA PHE A 27 5.21 -4.16 -6.30
C PHE A 27 3.93 -4.23 -5.47
N LEU A 28 2.73 -4.26 -6.07
CA LEU A 28 1.49 -4.23 -5.28
C LEU A 28 1.35 -5.51 -4.46
N TYR A 29 1.54 -6.66 -5.11
CA TYR A 29 1.46 -7.94 -4.44
C TYR A 29 2.61 -8.14 -3.46
N SER A 30 3.85 -7.85 -3.88
CA SER A 30 5.02 -8.00 -3.01
C SER A 30 4.98 -7.10 -1.78
N LEU A 31 4.55 -5.84 -1.93
CA LEU A 31 4.50 -4.92 -0.80
C LEU A 31 3.39 -5.30 0.17
N HIS A 32 2.25 -5.77 -0.35
CA HIS A 32 1.15 -6.26 0.48
C HIS A 32 1.59 -7.43 1.37
N THR A 33 2.31 -8.42 0.82
CA THR A 33 2.82 -9.55 1.61
C THR A 33 3.86 -9.11 2.64
N ILE A 34 4.77 -8.20 2.27
CA ILE A 34 5.79 -7.64 3.18
C ILE A 34 5.14 -6.88 4.34
N PHE A 35 4.09 -6.08 4.08
CA PHE A 35 3.41 -5.34 5.14
C PHE A 35 2.68 -6.24 6.13
N ILE A 36 2.04 -7.32 5.66
CA ILE A 36 1.41 -8.29 6.56
C ILE A 36 2.49 -9.01 7.39
N ALA A 37 3.59 -9.43 6.77
CA ALA A 37 4.72 -10.03 7.48
C ALA A 37 5.28 -9.08 8.55
N ALA A 38 5.55 -7.82 8.20
CA ALA A 38 6.05 -6.82 9.13
C ALA A 38 5.08 -6.55 10.30
N ALA A 39 3.76 -6.57 10.04
CA ALA A 39 2.76 -6.42 11.10
C ALA A 39 2.73 -7.63 12.05
N MET A 40 2.88 -8.85 11.53
CA MET A 40 2.98 -10.07 12.34
C MET A 40 4.27 -10.09 13.17
N ASP A 41 5.39 -9.71 12.55
CA ASP A 41 6.71 -9.59 13.17
C ASP A 41 6.72 -8.65 14.38
N VAL A 42 5.95 -7.57 14.32
CA VAL A 42 5.82 -6.59 15.43
C VAL A 42 4.88 -7.08 16.53
N ALA A 43 3.84 -7.85 16.18
CA ALA A 43 2.82 -8.27 17.13
C ALA A 43 3.18 -9.54 17.93
N GLY A 44 4.05 -10.39 17.38
CA GLY A 44 4.45 -11.66 17.99
C GLY A 44 3.50 -12.81 17.66
N ASP A 45 3.97 -14.04 17.93
CA ASP A 45 3.36 -15.28 17.42
C ASP A 45 1.94 -15.56 17.93
N GLU A 46 1.60 -15.08 19.14
CA GLU A 46 0.34 -15.44 19.80
C GLU A 46 -0.89 -14.71 19.24
N VAL A 47 -0.69 -13.55 18.59
CA VAL A 47 -1.78 -12.65 18.15
C VAL A 47 -1.85 -12.43 16.63
N GLN A 48 -1.11 -13.21 15.84
CA GLN A 48 -1.03 -13.04 14.38
C GLN A 48 -2.42 -13.07 13.69
N SER A 49 -3.31 -13.97 14.10
CA SER A 49 -4.68 -14.06 13.55
C SER A 49 -5.50 -12.78 13.80
N THR A 50 -5.34 -12.17 14.98
CA THR A 50 -6.00 -10.91 15.33
C THR A 50 -5.43 -9.74 14.54
N VAL A 51 -4.12 -9.71 14.28
CA VAL A 51 -3.49 -8.68 13.44
C VAL A 51 -4.00 -8.77 12.02
N VAL A 52 -4.03 -9.97 11.45
CA VAL A 52 -4.51 -10.19 10.08
C VAL A 52 -5.99 -9.82 9.96
N SER A 53 -6.82 -10.18 10.94
CA SER A 53 -8.24 -9.80 10.94
C SER A 53 -8.44 -8.29 11.06
N LEU A 54 -7.58 -7.57 11.80
CA LEU A 54 -7.56 -6.10 11.86
C LEU A 54 -7.16 -5.46 10.53
N ILE A 55 -6.14 -6.00 9.85
CA ILE A 55 -5.71 -5.51 8.52
C ILE A 55 -6.85 -5.65 7.50
N TYR A 56 -7.48 -6.83 7.43
CA TYR A 56 -8.61 -7.04 6.53
C TYR A 56 -9.86 -6.28 6.96
N GLY A 57 -10.08 -6.13 8.27
CA GLY A 57 -11.16 -5.30 8.82
C GLY A 57 -11.02 -3.82 8.45
N ALA A 58 -9.80 -3.27 8.55
CA ALA A 58 -9.50 -1.90 8.13
C ALA A 58 -9.66 -1.72 6.60
N SER A 59 -9.38 -2.77 5.81
CA SER A 59 -9.58 -2.77 4.36
C SER A 59 -11.04 -2.53 3.96
N PHE A 60 -12.00 -2.78 4.85
CA PHE A 60 -13.41 -2.45 4.65
C PHE A 60 -13.61 -0.95 4.39
N ILE A 61 -12.85 -0.07 5.04
CA ILE A 61 -12.90 1.38 4.79
C ILE A 61 -12.49 1.68 3.33
N GLY A 62 -11.51 0.95 2.81
CA GLY A 62 -11.04 1.05 1.44
C GLY A 62 -12.10 0.66 0.39
N THR A 63 -13.12 -0.11 0.76
CA THR A 63 -14.21 -0.50 -0.15
C THR A 63 -15.07 0.69 -0.60
N LEU A 64 -14.99 1.82 0.11
CA LEU A 64 -15.65 3.07 -0.30
C LEU A 64 -14.85 3.83 -1.37
N SER A 65 -13.58 3.47 -1.59
CA SER A 65 -12.69 4.14 -2.55
C SER A 65 -13.25 4.19 -3.98
N PRO A 66 -13.91 3.14 -4.53
CA PRO A 66 -14.51 3.19 -5.87
C PRO A 66 -15.60 4.25 -6.02
N VAL A 67 -16.34 4.57 -4.96
CA VAL A 67 -17.40 5.60 -5.01
C VAL A 67 -16.77 6.98 -5.22
N ILE A 68 -15.69 7.27 -4.50
CA ILE A 68 -14.93 8.52 -4.61
C ILE A 68 -14.23 8.57 -5.97
N ALA A 69 -13.54 7.49 -6.35
CA ALA A 69 -12.81 7.35 -7.60
C ALA A 69 -13.73 7.48 -8.83
N GLY A 70 -14.92 6.89 -8.79
CA GLY A 70 -15.94 6.99 -9.84
C GLY A 70 -16.46 8.41 -9.97
N ARG A 71 -16.79 9.08 -8.86
CA ARG A 71 -17.22 10.47 -8.88
C ARG A 71 -16.13 11.41 -9.43
N ILE A 72 -14.86 11.15 -9.14
CA ILE A 72 -13.74 11.90 -9.72
C ILE A 72 -13.66 11.65 -11.23
N ALA A 73 -13.76 10.38 -11.65
CA ALA A 73 -13.70 10.01 -13.07
C ALA A 73 -14.81 10.69 -13.89
N ASP A 74 -16.04 10.70 -13.36
CA ASP A 74 -17.21 11.26 -14.06
C ASP A 74 -17.13 12.78 -14.26
N ASN A 75 -16.49 13.51 -13.33
CA ASN A 75 -16.46 14.99 -13.36
C ASN A 75 -15.14 15.57 -13.87
N TYR A 76 -14.03 14.84 -13.71
CA TYR A 76 -12.67 15.34 -13.95
C TYR A 76 -11.83 14.42 -14.85
N GLY A 77 -12.40 13.32 -15.35
CA GLY A 77 -11.68 12.36 -16.19
C GLY A 77 -10.88 11.33 -15.39
N THR A 78 -10.49 10.25 -16.08
CA THR A 78 -9.81 9.09 -15.48
C THR A 78 -8.39 9.38 -15.00
N GLU A 79 -7.71 10.36 -15.61
CA GLU A 79 -6.38 10.82 -15.20
C GLU A 79 -6.35 11.30 -13.75
N ASN A 80 -7.35 12.09 -13.34
CA ASN A 80 -7.46 12.59 -11.97
C ASN A 80 -7.77 11.48 -10.95
N THR A 81 -8.39 10.39 -11.39
CA THR A 81 -8.60 9.20 -10.56
C THR A 81 -7.28 8.49 -10.23
N PHE A 82 -6.33 8.45 -11.18
CA PHE A 82 -5.00 7.92 -10.91
C PHE A 82 -4.21 8.83 -9.97
N LEU A 83 -4.36 10.16 -10.09
CA LEU A 83 -3.74 11.10 -9.15
C LEU A 83 -4.24 10.90 -7.72
N TYR A 84 -5.54 10.67 -7.54
CA TYR A 84 -6.14 10.31 -6.24
C TYR A 84 -5.51 9.04 -5.65
N GLY A 85 -5.39 7.96 -6.45
CA GLY A 85 -4.73 6.72 -6.02
C GLY A 85 -3.26 6.93 -5.63
N GLY A 86 -2.54 7.73 -6.42
CA GLY A 86 -1.16 8.11 -6.14
C GLY A 86 -1.01 8.90 -4.84
N ALA A 87 -1.88 9.88 -4.62
CA ALA A 87 -1.91 10.68 -3.40
C ALA A 87 -2.17 9.80 -2.17
N MET A 88 -3.11 8.86 -2.23
CA MET A 88 -3.38 7.92 -1.13
C MET A 88 -2.17 7.04 -0.80
N ILE A 89 -1.45 6.54 -1.80
CA ILE A 89 -0.24 5.74 -1.59
C ILE A 89 0.91 6.59 -1.03
N LEU A 90 1.06 7.83 -1.50
CA LEU A 90 2.05 8.76 -0.94
C LEU A 90 1.74 9.09 0.52
N LEU A 91 0.46 9.33 0.86
CA LEU A 91 0.02 9.52 2.24
C LEU A 91 0.31 8.29 3.10
N ALA A 92 -0.02 7.08 2.62
CA ALA A 92 0.31 5.85 3.33
C ALA A 92 1.82 5.69 3.54
N THR A 93 2.63 6.02 2.53
CA THR A 93 4.10 5.99 2.61
C THR A 93 4.61 7.00 3.64
N LEU A 94 4.03 8.21 3.68
CA LEU A 94 4.40 9.24 4.66
C LEU A 94 4.04 8.80 6.08
N ILE A 95 2.84 8.25 6.29
CA ILE A 95 2.41 7.71 7.59
C ILE A 95 3.37 6.61 8.04
N LEU A 96 3.71 5.67 7.14
CA LEU A 96 4.65 4.60 7.43
C LEU A 96 6.05 5.14 7.76
N ALA A 97 6.55 6.13 7.02
CA ALA A 97 7.86 6.75 7.26
C ALA A 97 7.92 7.48 8.61
N LEU A 98 6.81 8.07 9.05
CA LEU A 98 6.69 8.70 10.37
C LEU A 98 6.49 7.68 11.50
N THR A 99 5.99 6.49 11.17
CA THR A 99 5.82 5.40 12.13
C THR A 99 7.16 4.74 12.40
N ARG A 100 7.68 4.89 13.62
CA ARG A 100 8.86 4.15 14.08
C ARG A 100 8.45 2.69 14.30
N LEU A 101 8.78 1.82 13.35
CA LEU A 101 8.61 0.38 13.55
C LEU A 101 9.51 -0.06 14.72
N PRO A 102 8.95 -0.62 15.81
CA PRO A 102 9.75 -1.16 16.89
C PRO A 102 10.60 -2.33 16.36
N LYS A 103 11.79 -2.55 16.97
CA LYS A 103 12.66 -3.67 16.61
C LYS A 103 11.86 -4.97 16.67
N THR A 104 11.92 -5.76 15.61
CA THR A 104 11.23 -7.05 15.52
C THR A 104 11.68 -7.98 16.65
N ALA A 105 10.82 -8.88 17.13
CA ALA A 105 11.18 -9.86 18.15
C ALA A 105 12.45 -10.67 17.77
N ASN A 106 12.61 -11.01 16.48
CA ASN A 106 13.84 -11.63 15.95
C ASN A 106 15.09 -10.75 16.10
N GLN A 107 14.98 -9.45 15.86
CA GLN A 107 16.11 -8.51 16.01
C GLN A 107 16.55 -8.35 17.47
N MET A 108 15.60 -8.41 18.40
CA MET A 108 15.91 -8.39 19.84
C MET A 108 16.50 -9.71 20.35
N ALA A 109 16.19 -10.83 19.70
CA ALA A 109 16.77 -12.14 20.02
C ALA A 109 18.22 -12.25 19.55
N GLU A 110 18.55 -11.77 18.34
CA GLU A 110 19.94 -11.76 17.82
C GLU A 110 20.86 -10.84 18.66
N GLU A 111 20.37 -9.69 19.11
CA GLU A 111 21.12 -8.72 19.93
C GLU A 111 21.43 -9.24 21.36
N ARG A 112 20.76 -10.32 21.80
CA ARG A 112 21.02 -10.98 23.10
C ARG A 112 22.03 -12.14 23.01
N VAL A 113 22.39 -12.57 21.79
CA VAL A 113 23.26 -13.73 21.54
C VAL A 113 24.64 -13.31 21.02
N GLY A 114 24.79 -12.07 20.53
CA GLY A 114 26.08 -11.44 20.19
C GLY A 114 26.69 -10.70 21.37
#